data_AF-M7NZ34-F1
#
_entry.id   AF-M7NZ34-F1
#
_cell.length_a   1.000
_cell.length_b   1.000
_cell.length_c   1.000
_cell.angle_alpha   90.00
_cell.angle_beta   90.00
_cell.angle_gamma   90.00
#
_symmetry.space_group_name_H-M   'P 1'
#
loop_
_entity.id
_entity.type
_entity.pdbx_description
1 polymer ?
#
loop_
_entity_poly.entity_id
_entity_poly.type
_entity_poly.pdbx_seq_one_letter_code
_entity_poly.pdbx_strand_id
1 'polypeptide(L)'
;MKKVFMFASLLVTSLTANAAFFEGSTSGIFTNPAGAANMQVTGVDTNALQWGEGVFLGSCLFPGFCFGSTSDPSQLSFNGQGFATDVDQQFQVGSMYFYNGTIYDGTGVSAADFILTFDFAAPNIFQETFSYNFSLENTFNSDGETVTILTTAPEYFYSFAGNHYYFELLGFSYDGQVLDTVFAKELEDKTVTLLGQFTSIPSEVPLPAAVWLFGSGLMGFMAFRRRAKMNAIA
;
A
#
# COMPACT_ATOMS: atom_id res chain seq x y z
N MET A 1 -43.30 -52.44 19.42
CA MET A 1 -42.57 -51.67 18.39
C MET A 1 -42.02 -50.39 19.02
N LYS A 2 -40.71 -50.30 19.24
CA LYS A 2 -40.05 -49.16 19.92
C LYS A 2 -39.83 -48.03 18.90
N LYS A 3 -40.41 -46.86 19.15
CA LYS A 3 -40.21 -45.64 18.34
C LYS A 3 -38.94 -44.95 18.82
N VAL A 4 -37.90 -44.97 17.98
CA VAL A 4 -36.66 -44.22 18.20
C VAL A 4 -36.88 -42.79 17.73
N PHE A 5 -36.81 -41.83 18.65
CA PHE A 5 -36.77 -40.41 18.32
C PHE A 5 -35.32 -40.02 18.02
N MET A 6 -35.02 -39.66 16.76
CA MET A 6 -33.78 -38.98 16.42
C MET A 6 -33.94 -37.48 16.67
N PHE A 7 -33.18 -36.94 17.63
CA PHE A 7 -32.95 -35.51 17.77
C PHE A 7 -31.72 -35.15 16.92
N ALA A 8 -31.93 -34.46 15.80
CA ALA A 8 -30.84 -33.83 15.06
C ALA A 8 -30.57 -32.45 15.70
N SER A 9 -29.45 -32.32 16.41
CA SER A 9 -28.99 -31.05 16.96
C SER A 9 -28.19 -30.31 15.88
N LEU A 10 -28.67 -29.14 15.46
CA LEU A 10 -27.98 -28.30 14.47
C LEU A 10 -27.05 -27.33 15.21
N LEU A 11 -25.74 -27.60 15.20
CA LEU A 11 -24.73 -26.66 15.69
C LEU A 11 -24.63 -25.48 14.71
N VAL A 12 -25.07 -24.30 15.12
CA VAL A 12 -24.76 -23.05 14.44
C VAL A 12 -23.36 -22.64 14.88
N THR A 13 -22.34 -22.93 14.08
CA THR A 13 -21.00 -22.39 14.27
C THR A 13 -21.01 -20.94 13.78
N SER A 14 -21.09 -19.98 14.70
CA SER A 14 -20.76 -18.59 14.40
C SER A 14 -19.26 -18.51 14.12
N LEU A 15 -18.89 -18.36 12.84
CA LEU A 15 -17.52 -18.05 12.45
C LEU A 15 -17.22 -16.62 12.94
N THR A 16 -16.46 -16.48 14.02
CA THR A 16 -15.87 -15.19 14.38
C THR A 16 -14.73 -14.92 13.39
N ALA A 17 -14.86 -13.90 12.55
CA ALA A 17 -13.76 -13.47 11.69
C ALA A 17 -12.70 -12.80 12.57
N ASN A 18 -11.56 -13.46 12.78
CA ASN A 18 -10.38 -12.80 13.37
C ASN A 18 -9.70 -11.96 12.29
N ALA A 19 -9.25 -10.75 12.67
CA ALA A 19 -8.43 -9.93 11.80
C ALA A 19 -7.12 -10.67 11.47
N ALA A 20 -6.67 -10.58 10.22
CA ALA A 20 -5.45 -11.24 9.78
C ALA A 20 -4.19 -10.62 10.39
N PHE A 21 -3.14 -11.43 10.45
CA PHE A 21 -1.76 -10.99 10.65
C PHE A 21 -1.03 -11.14 9.31
N PHE A 22 -0.32 -10.09 8.90
CA PHE A 22 0.44 -10.08 7.66
C PHE A 22 1.93 -10.01 7.94
N GLU A 23 2.68 -10.87 7.26
CA GLU A 23 4.14 -10.92 7.30
C GLU A 23 4.67 -11.06 5.88
N GLY A 24 5.84 -10.48 5.60
CA GLY A 24 6.47 -10.57 4.30
C GLY A 24 7.65 -9.63 4.17
N SER A 25 7.98 -9.30 2.92
CA SER A 25 8.96 -8.25 2.60
C SER A 25 8.43 -7.30 1.54
N THR A 26 9.02 -6.12 1.47
CA THR A 26 8.74 -5.13 0.45
C THR A 26 9.93 -4.92 -0.47
N SER A 27 9.65 -4.55 -1.70
CA SER A 27 10.61 -4.00 -2.66
C SER A 27 9.92 -2.90 -3.46
N GLY A 28 10.69 -2.06 -4.15
CA GLY A 28 10.07 -1.00 -4.95
C GLY A 28 10.98 -0.54 -6.07
N ILE A 29 10.34 -0.09 -7.15
CA ILE A 29 11.02 0.43 -8.34
C ILE A 29 10.40 1.74 -8.81
N PHE A 30 11.21 2.59 -9.42
CA PHE A 30 10.77 3.84 -10.04
C PHE A 30 10.64 3.67 -11.56
N THR A 31 9.50 4.08 -12.11
CA THR A 31 9.19 3.95 -13.54
C THR A 31 8.60 5.25 -14.08
N ASN A 32 8.44 5.33 -15.41
CA ASN A 32 7.78 6.44 -16.10
C ASN A 32 8.20 7.85 -15.65
N PRO A 33 9.51 8.18 -15.58
CA PRO A 33 9.92 9.53 -15.26
C PRO A 33 9.37 10.51 -16.30
N ALA A 34 8.85 11.64 -15.84
CA ALA A 34 8.34 12.73 -16.65
C ALA A 34 9.04 14.01 -16.24
N GLY A 35 9.33 14.90 -17.18
CA GLY A 35 10.08 16.12 -16.89
C GLY A 35 10.32 16.98 -18.12
N ALA A 36 11.37 17.78 -18.05
CA ALA A 36 11.79 18.64 -19.15
C ALA A 36 12.17 17.83 -20.41
N ALA A 37 12.10 18.47 -21.59
CA ALA A 37 12.41 17.80 -22.85
C ALA A 37 13.85 17.24 -22.92
N ASN A 38 14.79 17.86 -22.19
CA ASN A 38 16.18 17.45 -22.09
C ASN A 38 16.49 16.75 -20.77
N MET A 39 15.47 16.20 -20.07
CA MET A 39 15.66 15.52 -18.80
C MET A 39 16.74 14.44 -18.92
N GLN A 40 17.65 14.42 -17.95
CA GLN A 40 18.66 13.38 -17.82
C GLN A 40 18.22 12.46 -16.71
N VAL A 41 18.05 11.17 -17.00
CA VAL A 41 17.54 10.21 -16.02
C VAL A 41 18.29 8.89 -16.15
N THR A 42 18.62 8.30 -14.99
CA THR A 42 19.16 6.95 -14.90
C THR A 42 18.46 6.17 -13.78
N GLY A 43 18.54 4.83 -13.81
CA GLY A 43 17.97 3.99 -12.77
C GLY A 43 16.46 3.70 -12.88
N VAL A 44 15.85 3.99 -14.04
CA VAL A 44 14.49 3.55 -14.36
C VAL A 44 14.39 2.02 -14.24
N ASP A 45 13.26 1.54 -13.71
CA ASP A 45 12.99 0.13 -13.39
C ASP A 45 13.91 -0.46 -12.30
N THR A 46 14.54 0.41 -11.50
CA THR A 46 15.31 0.02 -10.33
C THR A 46 14.80 0.70 -9.06
N ASN A 47 15.33 0.32 -7.90
CA ASN A 47 14.99 0.93 -6.62
C ASN A 47 15.64 2.29 -6.38
N ALA A 48 16.35 2.86 -7.37
CA ALA A 48 16.97 4.17 -7.28
C ALA A 48 16.81 4.92 -8.61
N LEU A 49 16.19 6.10 -8.55
CA LEU A 49 16.08 7.01 -9.67
C LEU A 49 17.05 8.16 -9.45
N GLN A 50 17.89 8.46 -10.45
CA GLN A 50 18.72 9.66 -10.47
C GLN A 50 18.32 10.56 -11.62
N TRP A 51 18.30 11.86 -11.39
CA TRP A 51 17.95 12.84 -12.42
C TRP A 51 18.79 14.11 -12.38
N GLY A 52 18.84 14.76 -13.54
CA GLY A 52 19.55 16.01 -13.75
C GLY A 52 21.02 15.83 -14.10
N GLU A 53 21.55 16.80 -14.84
CA GLU A 53 22.98 16.94 -15.05
C GLU A 53 23.54 17.88 -13.98
N GLY A 54 24.48 17.38 -13.18
CA GLY A 54 25.09 18.16 -12.11
C GLY A 54 25.80 19.43 -12.62
N VAL A 55 25.62 20.54 -11.90
CA VAL A 55 26.28 21.81 -12.20
C VAL A 55 27.73 21.78 -11.73
N PHE A 56 28.64 22.37 -12.50
CA PHE A 56 30.00 22.62 -12.04
C PHE A 56 29.99 23.70 -10.96
N LEU A 57 30.31 23.33 -9.72
CA LEU A 57 30.33 24.22 -8.54
C LEU A 57 31.68 24.91 -8.34
N GLY A 58 32.62 24.68 -9.26
CA GLY A 58 33.96 25.23 -9.19
C GLY A 58 34.12 26.64 -9.73
N SER A 59 35.36 27.09 -9.78
CA SER A 59 35.77 28.37 -10.36
C SER A 59 36.81 28.15 -11.46
N CYS A 60 36.71 28.94 -12.53
CA CYS A 60 37.68 28.92 -13.62
C CYS A 60 38.56 30.18 -13.55
N LEU A 61 39.89 30.00 -13.53
CA LEU A 61 40.82 31.12 -13.57
C LEU A 61 40.98 31.67 -14.99
N PHE A 62 40.90 30.78 -15.98
CA PHE A 62 40.92 31.10 -17.41
C PHE A 62 40.28 29.96 -18.20
N PRO A 63 39.85 30.19 -19.46
CA PRO A 63 39.21 29.14 -20.26
C PRO A 63 40.07 27.87 -20.34
N GLY A 64 39.47 26.73 -20.00
CA GLY A 64 40.15 25.42 -19.97
C GLY A 64 40.93 25.10 -18.69
N PHE A 65 40.92 25.99 -17.69
CA PHE A 65 41.54 25.73 -16.39
C PHE A 65 40.60 26.09 -15.24
N CYS A 66 39.90 25.06 -14.76
CA CYS A 66 38.88 25.16 -13.72
C CYS A 66 39.25 24.26 -12.54
N PHE A 67 38.93 24.72 -11.33
CA PHE A 67 39.06 23.97 -10.09
C PHE A 67 37.71 23.86 -9.41
N GLY A 68 37.35 22.66 -8.97
CA GLY A 68 36.14 22.39 -8.21
C GLY A 68 35.53 21.06 -8.59
N SER A 69 34.41 20.75 -7.98
CA SER A 69 33.60 19.57 -8.25
C SER A 69 32.38 19.92 -9.09
N THR A 70 31.88 18.92 -9.79
CA THR A 70 30.51 18.93 -10.31
C THR A 70 29.61 18.38 -9.21
N SER A 71 28.43 18.96 -9.01
CA SER A 71 27.41 18.37 -8.15
C SER A 71 27.06 16.97 -8.65
N ASP A 72 26.69 16.09 -7.74
CA ASP A 72 26.03 14.85 -8.12
C ASP A 72 24.58 15.16 -8.60
N PRO A 73 23.99 14.31 -9.47
CA PRO A 73 22.58 14.38 -9.81
C PRO A 73 21.68 14.25 -8.57
N SER A 74 20.47 14.80 -8.62
CA SER A 74 19.46 14.52 -7.62
C SER A 74 19.08 13.03 -7.65
N GLN A 75 18.74 12.47 -6.49
CA GLN A 75 18.50 11.04 -6.35
C GLN A 75 17.35 10.76 -5.40
N LEU A 76 16.51 9.80 -5.77
CA LEU A 76 15.52 9.18 -4.90
C LEU A 76 15.75 7.67 -4.90
N SER A 77 15.88 7.04 -3.74
CA SER A 77 15.98 5.58 -3.65
C SER A 77 15.13 4.99 -2.54
N PHE A 78 14.68 3.76 -2.77
CA PHE A 78 13.88 2.99 -1.84
C PHE A 78 14.67 1.77 -1.36
N ASN A 79 14.66 1.55 -0.05
CA ASN A 79 15.16 0.34 0.57
C ASN A 79 13.98 -0.36 1.28
N GLY A 80 13.52 -1.44 0.66
CA GLY A 80 12.48 -2.30 1.22
C GLY A 80 13.01 -3.16 2.36
N GLN A 81 12.09 -3.71 3.15
CA GLN A 81 12.45 -4.50 4.33
C GLN A 81 11.39 -5.55 4.65
N GLY A 82 11.70 -6.41 5.62
CA GLY A 82 10.71 -7.31 6.20
C GLY A 82 9.68 -6.55 7.02
N PHE A 83 8.44 -7.03 7.02
CA PHE A 83 7.35 -6.52 7.87
C PHE A 83 6.60 -7.68 8.52
N ALA A 84 6.01 -7.40 9.67
CA ALA A 84 5.17 -8.29 10.45
C ALA A 84 4.20 -7.41 11.24
N THR A 85 2.91 -7.42 10.89
CA THR A 85 1.94 -6.47 11.47
C THR A 85 0.55 -7.08 11.58
N ASP A 86 -0.15 -6.66 12.62
CA ASP A 86 -1.59 -6.86 12.72
C ASP A 86 -2.32 -5.86 11.82
N VAL A 87 -3.53 -6.23 11.41
CA VAL A 87 -4.46 -5.31 10.77
C VAL A 87 -4.78 -4.14 11.70
N ASP A 88 -4.98 -2.97 11.11
CA ASP A 88 -5.19 -1.67 11.76
C ASP A 88 -3.97 -1.15 12.56
N GLN A 89 -2.82 -1.82 12.48
CA GLN A 89 -1.56 -1.29 12.99
C GLN A 89 -0.72 -0.64 11.89
N GLN A 90 -0.13 0.51 12.21
CA GLN A 90 0.85 1.16 11.33
C GLN A 90 2.16 0.38 11.39
N PHE A 91 2.79 0.21 10.24
CA PHE A 91 4.09 -0.45 10.15
C PHE A 91 4.99 0.25 9.13
N GLN A 92 6.29 0.01 9.26
CA GLN A 92 7.26 0.51 8.31
C GLN A 92 7.31 -0.39 7.07
N VAL A 93 6.95 0.20 5.93
CA VAL A 93 7.06 -0.41 4.60
C VAL A 93 8.52 -0.47 4.17
N GLY A 94 9.29 0.58 4.43
CA GLY A 94 10.70 0.68 4.05
C GLY A 94 11.28 2.04 4.41
N SER A 95 12.38 2.41 3.77
CA SER A 95 12.98 3.75 3.88
C SER A 95 13.19 4.35 2.50
N MET A 96 13.01 5.67 2.42
CA MET A 96 13.32 6.47 1.24
C MET A 96 14.48 7.39 1.54
N TYR A 97 15.47 7.38 0.66
CA TYR A 97 16.57 8.33 0.65
C TYR A 97 16.35 9.33 -0.48
N PHE A 98 16.41 10.62 -0.16
CA PHE A 98 16.33 11.70 -1.11
C PHE A 98 17.57 12.58 -0.99
N TYR A 99 18.31 12.73 -2.08
CA TYR A 99 19.39 13.70 -2.22
C TYR A 99 19.01 14.74 -3.27
N ASN A 100 19.14 16.00 -2.89
CA ASN A 100 18.90 17.13 -3.78
C ASN A 100 20.25 17.68 -4.27
N GLY A 101 20.61 17.36 -5.51
CA GLY A 101 21.82 17.87 -6.16
C GLY A 101 21.58 19.22 -6.82
N THR A 102 22.64 20.00 -7.03
CA THR A 102 22.56 21.18 -7.90
C THR A 102 22.61 20.75 -9.36
N ILE A 103 21.51 20.86 -10.10
CA ILE A 103 21.42 20.40 -11.49
C ILE A 103 21.18 21.57 -12.48
N TYR A 104 21.56 21.39 -13.75
CA TYR A 104 21.28 22.37 -14.78
C TYR A 104 19.77 22.47 -15.05
N ASP A 105 19.28 23.69 -15.25
CA ASP A 105 17.89 23.92 -15.62
C ASP A 105 17.50 23.15 -16.91
N GLY A 106 16.29 22.62 -16.93
CA GLY A 106 15.78 21.80 -18.03
C GLY A 106 16.32 20.37 -18.08
N THR A 107 17.12 19.93 -17.09
CA THR A 107 17.60 18.54 -16.99
C THR A 107 16.87 17.70 -15.94
N GLY A 108 16.04 18.33 -15.10
CA GLY A 108 15.33 17.67 -14.01
C GLY A 108 14.06 16.89 -14.40
N VAL A 109 13.57 16.11 -13.44
CA VAL A 109 12.34 15.31 -13.51
C VAL A 109 11.25 15.98 -12.67
N SER A 110 10.03 16.07 -13.18
CA SER A 110 8.87 16.63 -12.47
C SER A 110 7.94 15.57 -11.85
N ALA A 111 8.04 14.32 -12.30
CA ALA A 111 7.24 13.21 -11.77
C ALA A 111 7.89 11.86 -12.04
N ALA A 112 7.59 10.87 -11.21
CA ALA A 112 7.92 9.47 -11.46
C ALA A 112 6.86 8.57 -10.82
N ASP A 113 6.63 7.40 -11.41
CA ASP A 113 5.80 6.37 -10.78
C ASP A 113 6.67 5.52 -9.85
N PHE A 114 6.11 5.12 -8.70
CA PHE A 114 6.71 4.21 -7.74
C PHE A 114 5.84 2.97 -7.62
N ILE A 115 6.39 1.83 -8.04
CA ILE A 115 5.75 0.52 -7.91
C ILE A 115 6.28 -0.12 -6.64
N LEU A 116 5.41 -0.27 -5.64
CA LEU A 116 5.69 -0.93 -4.38
C LEU A 116 5.17 -2.38 -4.43
N THR A 117 6.07 -3.33 -4.28
CA THR A 117 5.77 -4.76 -4.32
C THR A 117 5.85 -5.35 -2.92
N PHE A 118 4.81 -6.08 -2.52
CA PHE A 118 4.77 -6.89 -1.32
C PHE A 118 4.90 -8.36 -1.68
N ASP A 119 5.88 -9.03 -1.09
CA ASP A 119 6.03 -10.48 -1.10
C ASP A 119 5.51 -11.02 0.24
N PHE A 120 4.25 -11.41 0.29
CA PHE A 120 3.61 -11.92 1.50
C PHE A 120 4.05 -13.35 1.81
N ALA A 121 4.33 -13.61 3.08
CA ALA A 121 4.63 -14.91 3.66
C ALA A 121 3.50 -15.41 4.60
N ALA A 122 2.72 -14.52 5.19
CA ALA A 122 1.54 -14.82 5.99
C ALA A 122 0.39 -13.82 5.70
N PRO A 123 -0.88 -14.24 5.78
CA PRO A 123 -1.37 -15.58 6.17
C PRO A 123 -1.24 -16.63 5.06
N ASN A 124 -0.93 -16.22 3.83
CA ASN A 124 -0.64 -17.08 2.69
C ASN A 124 0.50 -16.48 1.87
N ILE A 125 1.13 -17.29 1.03
CA ILE A 125 2.21 -16.84 0.14
C ILE A 125 1.61 -16.32 -1.17
N PHE A 126 1.78 -15.03 -1.43
CA PHE A 126 1.39 -14.36 -2.67
C PHE A 126 2.15 -13.05 -2.83
N GLN A 127 2.06 -12.45 -4.00
CA GLN A 127 2.67 -11.15 -4.29
C GLN A 127 1.57 -10.18 -4.70
N GLU A 128 1.70 -8.93 -4.27
CA GLU A 128 0.84 -7.82 -4.69
C GLU A 128 1.68 -6.60 -5.02
N THR A 129 1.22 -5.78 -5.97
CA THR A 129 1.88 -4.53 -6.34
C THR A 129 0.92 -3.34 -6.24
N PHE A 130 1.42 -2.25 -5.67
CA PHE A 130 0.70 -0.98 -5.55
C PHE A 130 1.47 0.10 -6.32
N SER A 131 0.77 0.95 -7.06
CA SER A 131 1.39 2.00 -7.87
C SER A 131 1.05 3.37 -7.33
N TYR A 132 2.08 4.18 -7.09
CA TYR A 132 1.96 5.55 -6.60
C TYR A 132 2.60 6.51 -7.59
N ASN A 133 2.03 7.70 -7.76
CA ASN A 133 2.68 8.76 -8.52
C ASN A 133 3.36 9.74 -7.57
N PHE A 134 4.62 10.03 -7.84
CA PHE A 134 5.40 11.00 -7.10
C PHE A 134 5.53 12.25 -7.94
N SER A 135 5.24 13.40 -7.32
CA SER A 135 5.55 14.70 -7.87
C SER A 135 6.90 15.17 -7.33
N LEU A 136 7.77 15.62 -8.23
CA LEU A 136 9.09 16.13 -7.91
C LEU A 136 9.13 17.61 -8.32
N GLU A 137 9.32 18.50 -7.35
CA GLU A 137 9.42 19.93 -7.61
C GLU A 137 10.88 20.36 -7.46
N ASN A 138 11.54 20.56 -8.61
CA ASN A 138 12.86 21.16 -8.67
C ASN A 138 12.69 22.68 -8.59
N THR A 139 13.30 23.33 -7.61
CA THR A 139 13.26 24.78 -7.46
C THR A 139 14.58 25.41 -7.86
N PHE A 140 14.56 26.70 -8.20
CA PHE A 140 15.79 27.43 -8.50
C PHE A 140 16.63 27.56 -7.23
N ASN A 141 17.91 27.23 -7.33
CA ASN A 141 18.92 27.12 -6.27
C ASN A 141 18.73 28.06 -5.07
N SER A 142 19.01 27.51 -3.88
CA SER A 142 18.83 28.01 -2.50
C SER A 142 17.50 27.74 -1.77
N ASP A 143 16.40 27.48 -2.48
CA ASP A 143 15.09 27.25 -1.83
C ASP A 143 14.83 25.77 -1.47
N GLY A 144 15.53 24.82 -2.12
CA GLY A 144 15.44 23.38 -1.87
C GLY A 144 14.31 22.68 -2.64
N GLU A 145 14.39 21.36 -2.76
CA GLU A 145 13.50 20.55 -3.59
C GLU A 145 12.56 19.71 -2.74
N THR A 146 11.40 19.40 -3.30
CA THR A 146 10.41 18.54 -2.64
C THR A 146 10.04 17.33 -3.47
N VAL A 147 9.85 16.21 -2.78
CA VAL A 147 9.21 14.99 -3.31
C VAL A 147 7.89 14.80 -2.57
N THR A 148 6.80 14.72 -3.32
CA THR A 148 5.44 14.56 -2.78
C THR A 148 4.82 13.27 -3.30
N ILE A 149 4.29 12.45 -2.39
CA ILE A 149 3.42 11.32 -2.74
C ILE A 149 2.05 11.89 -3.06
N LEU A 150 1.57 11.70 -4.29
CA LEU A 150 0.19 12.02 -4.64
C LEU A 150 -0.68 10.86 -4.14
N THR A 151 -1.18 10.99 -2.91
CA THR A 151 -1.91 9.93 -2.21
C THR A 151 -3.17 9.49 -2.97
N THR A 152 -3.41 8.18 -2.91
CA THR A 152 -4.59 7.51 -3.43
C THR A 152 -5.37 6.87 -2.28
N ALA A 153 -6.67 6.64 -2.49
CA ALA A 153 -7.52 5.95 -1.52
C ALA A 153 -6.99 4.52 -1.23
N PRO A 154 -7.31 3.93 -0.06
CA PRO A 154 -6.93 2.56 0.25
C PRO A 154 -7.31 1.58 -0.87
N GLU A 155 -6.38 0.69 -1.23
CA GLU A 155 -6.53 -0.22 -2.36
C GLU A 155 -6.83 -1.64 -1.87
N TYR A 156 -7.92 -2.23 -2.37
CA TYR A 156 -8.27 -3.62 -2.10
C TYR A 156 -7.21 -4.55 -2.69
N PHE A 157 -6.72 -5.52 -1.92
CA PHE A 157 -5.75 -6.49 -2.43
C PHE A 157 -6.09 -7.95 -2.13
N TYR A 158 -6.80 -8.24 -1.05
CA TYR A 158 -6.89 -9.63 -0.59
C TYR A 158 -8.18 -9.94 0.16
N SER A 159 -8.61 -11.20 0.09
CA SER A 159 -9.74 -11.72 0.87
C SER A 159 -9.33 -12.94 1.67
N PHE A 160 -9.52 -12.89 2.99
CA PHE A 160 -9.17 -14.00 3.88
C PHE A 160 -10.06 -14.05 5.11
N ALA A 161 -10.44 -15.27 5.51
CA ALA A 161 -11.29 -15.55 6.67
C ALA A 161 -12.61 -14.74 6.70
N GLY A 162 -13.18 -14.44 5.53
CA GLY A 162 -14.43 -13.66 5.43
C GLY A 162 -14.25 -12.16 5.57
N ASN A 163 -13.03 -11.63 5.45
CA ASN A 163 -12.76 -10.19 5.38
C ASN A 163 -12.12 -9.82 4.04
N HIS A 164 -12.42 -8.61 3.55
CA HIS A 164 -11.72 -7.92 2.48
C HIS A 164 -10.67 -6.99 3.08
N TYR A 165 -9.44 -7.07 2.58
CA TYR A 165 -8.30 -6.31 3.08
C TYR A 165 -7.87 -5.26 2.07
N TYR A 166 -7.48 -4.11 2.62
CA TYR A 166 -7.04 -2.95 1.88
C TYR A 166 -5.68 -2.49 2.40
N PHE A 167 -4.83 -1.97 1.52
CA PHE A 167 -3.58 -1.35 1.89
C PHE A 167 -3.68 0.17 1.69
N GLU A 168 -3.17 0.91 2.66
CA GLU A 168 -3.03 2.35 2.60
C GLU A 168 -1.56 2.72 2.83
N LEU A 169 -0.99 3.49 1.91
CA LEU A 169 0.29 4.15 2.10
C LEU A 169 0.04 5.47 2.83
N LEU A 170 0.50 5.55 4.07
CA LEU A 170 0.21 6.69 4.94
C LEU A 170 1.08 7.91 4.63
N GLY A 171 2.25 7.69 4.03
CA GLY A 171 3.20 8.73 3.66
C GLY A 171 4.57 8.57 4.30
N PHE A 172 5.35 9.63 4.26
CA PHE A 172 6.69 9.72 4.80
C PHE A 172 6.66 10.05 6.29
N SER A 173 7.40 9.30 7.10
CA SER A 173 7.59 9.56 8.52
C SER A 173 8.99 10.12 8.79
N TYR A 174 9.02 11.28 9.43
CA TYR A 174 10.23 11.98 9.87
C TYR A 174 9.95 12.69 11.20
N ASP A 175 10.83 12.51 12.19
CA ASP A 175 10.68 13.06 13.55
C ASP A 175 9.31 12.78 14.21
N GLY A 176 8.72 11.62 13.90
CA GLY A 176 7.44 11.18 14.46
C GLY A 176 6.19 11.82 13.82
N GLN A 177 6.36 12.60 12.75
CA GLN A 177 5.25 13.14 11.95
C GLN A 177 5.12 12.37 10.65
N VAL A 178 3.88 12.17 10.20
CA VAL A 178 3.56 11.61 8.88
C VAL A 178 3.25 12.77 7.93
N LEU A 179 3.93 12.78 6.79
CA LEU A 179 3.96 13.86 5.81
C LEU A 179 3.79 13.26 4.41
N ASP A 180 3.05 13.95 3.54
CA ASP A 180 2.96 13.58 2.13
C ASP A 180 4.17 14.07 1.33
N THR A 181 4.90 15.05 1.88
CA THR A 181 6.00 15.74 1.22
C THR A 181 7.28 15.66 2.04
N VAL A 182 8.40 15.39 1.36
CA VAL A 182 9.75 15.45 1.90
C VAL A 182 10.49 16.59 1.22
N PHE A 183 11.21 17.36 2.02
CA PHE A 183 12.02 18.48 1.57
C PHE A 183 13.50 18.23 1.88
N ALA A 184 14.37 18.48 0.89
CA ALA A 184 15.81 18.54 1.07
C ALA A 184 16.36 19.84 0.49
N LYS A 185 17.27 20.48 1.22
CA LYS A 185 18.00 21.63 0.69
C LYS A 185 18.99 21.18 -0.37
N GLU A 186 19.40 22.12 -1.21
CA GLU A 186 20.41 21.89 -2.23
C GLU A 186 21.72 21.37 -1.59
N LEU A 187 22.28 20.32 -2.20
CA LEU A 187 23.44 19.54 -1.75
C LEU A 187 23.27 18.81 -0.42
N GLU A 188 22.04 18.72 0.09
CA GLU A 188 21.72 17.98 1.30
C GLU A 188 20.90 16.72 0.96
N ASP A 189 20.96 15.75 1.86
CA ASP A 189 20.14 14.55 1.78
C ASP A 189 19.19 14.41 2.97
N LYS A 190 18.19 13.55 2.79
CA LYS A 190 17.25 13.16 3.83
C LYS A 190 16.86 11.71 3.65
N THR A 191 16.96 10.95 4.73
CA THR A 191 16.36 9.62 4.83
C THR A 191 15.09 9.70 5.66
N VAL A 192 14.00 9.18 5.11
CA VAL A 192 12.69 9.11 5.78
C VAL A 192 12.18 7.68 5.78
N THR A 193 11.27 7.41 6.71
CA THR A 193 10.58 6.12 6.81
C THR A 193 9.31 6.16 5.96
N LEU A 194 9.00 5.09 5.22
CA LEU A 194 7.72 4.99 4.52
C LEU A 194 6.75 4.15 5.37
N LEU A 195 5.60 4.71 5.74
CA LEU A 195 4.62 4.04 6.60
C LEU A 195 3.40 3.55 5.80
N GLY A 196 2.86 2.41 6.22
CA GLY A 196 1.66 1.84 5.66
C GLY A 196 0.78 1.21 6.73
N GLN A 197 -0.46 0.89 6.34
CA GLN A 197 -1.42 0.22 7.20
C GLN A 197 -2.27 -0.74 6.36
N PHE A 198 -2.55 -1.91 6.91
CA PHE A 198 -3.60 -2.79 6.38
C PHE A 198 -4.89 -2.55 7.14
N THR A 199 -6.00 -2.42 6.43
CA THR A 199 -7.35 -2.32 7.03
C THR A 199 -8.22 -3.44 6.53
N SER A 200 -9.34 -3.70 7.22
CA SER A 200 -10.26 -4.78 6.83
C SER A 200 -11.73 -4.40 6.95
N ILE A 201 -12.52 -4.97 6.04
CA ILE A 201 -13.98 -4.85 6.04
C ILE A 201 -14.56 -6.27 5.98
N PRO A 202 -15.51 -6.65 6.85
CA PRO A 202 -16.18 -7.94 6.77
C PRO A 202 -16.84 -8.14 5.39
N SER A 203 -16.59 -9.28 4.77
CA SER A 203 -17.27 -9.72 3.56
C SER A 203 -18.69 -10.14 3.94
N GLU A 204 -19.70 -9.54 3.29
CA GLU A 204 -21.09 -9.93 3.52
C GLU A 204 -21.30 -11.37 3.02
N VAL A 205 -21.32 -12.32 3.95
CA VAL A 205 -21.68 -13.70 3.63
C VAL A 205 -23.17 -13.75 3.32
N PRO A 206 -23.60 -14.33 2.18
CA PRO A 206 -25.02 -14.52 1.88
C PRO A 206 -25.69 -15.24 3.04
N LEU A 207 -26.75 -14.63 3.59
CA LEU A 207 -27.55 -15.23 4.67
C LEU A 207 -27.80 -16.71 4.35
N PRO A 208 -27.45 -17.66 5.24
CA PRO A 208 -27.62 -19.06 4.95
C PRO A 208 -29.06 -19.33 4.52
N ALA A 209 -29.26 -20.16 3.49
CA ALA A 209 -30.58 -20.62 3.06
C ALA A 209 -31.42 -21.22 4.22
N ALA A 210 -30.78 -21.51 5.37
CA ALA A 210 -31.43 -21.78 6.65
C ALA A 210 -32.52 -20.76 7.00
N VAL A 211 -32.41 -19.46 6.69
CA VAL A 211 -33.51 -18.49 6.95
C VAL A 211 -34.78 -18.89 6.18
N TRP A 212 -34.64 -19.31 4.92
CA TRP A 212 -35.75 -19.82 4.10
C TRP A 212 -36.22 -21.20 4.56
N LEU A 213 -35.32 -22.05 5.06
CA LEU A 213 -35.61 -23.37 5.61
C LEU A 213 -36.35 -23.30 6.95
N PHE A 214 -36.02 -22.33 7.80
CA PHE A 214 -36.75 -22.02 9.03
C PHE A 214 -38.14 -21.48 8.71
N GLY A 215 -38.24 -20.53 7.76
CA GLY A 215 -39.52 -19.99 7.31
C GLY A 215 -40.45 -21.07 6.74
N SER A 216 -39.95 -21.89 5.81
CA SER A 216 -40.73 -22.97 5.18
C SER A 216 -41.00 -24.15 6.12
N GLY A 217 -40.05 -24.52 6.97
CA GLY A 217 -40.20 -25.58 7.96
C GLY A 217 -41.25 -25.24 9.01
N LEU A 218 -41.27 -24.00 9.52
CA LEU A 218 -42.27 -23.55 10.50
C LEU A 218 -43.68 -23.54 9.87
N MET A 219 -43.80 -23.08 8.62
CA MET A 219 -45.05 -23.14 7.86
C MET A 219 -45.53 -24.59 7.65
N GLY A 220 -44.60 -25.49 7.31
CA GLY A 220 -44.89 -26.92 7.20
C GLY A 220 -45.44 -27.51 8.51
N PHE A 221 -44.79 -27.24 9.65
CA PHE A 221 -45.25 -27.71 10.96
C PHE A 221 -46.63 -27.16 11.35
N MET A 222 -46.94 -25.89 11.03
CA MET A 222 -48.27 -25.32 11.26
C MET A 222 -49.34 -26.01 10.41
N ALA A 223 -49.04 -26.35 9.15
CA ALA A 223 -49.96 -27.09 8.28
C ALA A 223 -50.22 -28.52 8.79
N PHE A 224 -49.19 -29.23 9.24
CA PHE A 224 -49.34 -30.57 9.84
C PHE A 224 -50.17 -30.54 11.13
N ARG A 225 -49.98 -29.52 11.98
CA ARG A 225 -50.77 -29.35 13.20
C ARG A 225 -52.25 -29.10 12.93
N ARG A 226 -52.59 -28.36 11.87
CA ARG A 226 -53.99 -28.14 11.45
C ARG A 226 -54.65 -29.44 10.99
N ARG A 227 -53.95 -30.27 10.20
CA ARG A 227 -54.45 -31.58 9.76
C ARG A 227 -54.70 -32.55 10.91
N ALA A 228 -53.79 -32.62 11.88
CA ALA A 228 -53.95 -33.49 13.05
C ALA A 228 -55.19 -33.12 13.89
N LYS A 229 -55.53 -31.83 13.97
CA LYS A 229 -56.73 -31.35 14.69
C LYS A 229 -58.03 -31.65 13.94
N MET A 230 -58.01 -31.64 12.61
CA MET A 230 -59.18 -31.96 11.78
C MET A 230 -59.53 -33.46 11.81
N ASN A 231 -58.52 -34.34 11.82
CA ASN A 231 -58.73 -35.79 11.87
C ASN A 231 -59.12 -36.30 13.28
N ALA A 232 -59.04 -35.47 14.32
CA ALA A 232 -59.44 -35.83 15.69
C ALA A 232 -60.90 -35.46 16.02
N ILE A 233 -61.62 -34.81 15.08
CA ILE A 233 -63.01 -34.35 15.23
C ILE A 233 -63.96 -35.18 14.33
N ALA A 234 -63.44 -36.12 13.54
CA ALA A 234 -64.19 -37.11 12.77
C ALA A 234 -64.13 -38.47 13.48
#